data_AF-A0A8J3SCK5-F1
#
_entry.id   AF-A0A8J3SCK5-F1
#
_cell.length_a   1.000
_cell.length_b   1.000
_cell.length_c   1.000
_cell.angle_alpha   90.00
_cell.angle_beta   90.00
_cell.angle_gamma   90.00
#
_symmetry.space_group_name_H-M   'P 1'
#
loop_
_entity.id
_entity.type
_entity.pdbx_description
1 polymer ?
#
loop_
_entity_poly.entity_id
_entity_poly.type
_entity_poly.pdbx_seq_one_letter_code
_entity_poly.pdbx_strand_id
1 'polypeptide(L)' 'MAYTIQGVRKLLARNGWSWQVPARRAMERDDGVVAGWVKQVWPCAEDSRRPVEPGSSSRTKPDPP' A
#
# COMPACT_ATOMS: atom_id res chain seq x y z
N MET A 1 -17.74 -4.03 -16.82
CA MET A 1 -17.97 -4.72 -15.53
C MET A 1 -16.85 -4.32 -14.58
N ALA A 2 -17.12 -3.48 -13.59
CA ALA A 2 -16.12 -3.03 -12.63
C ALA A 2 -16.19 -3.90 -11.37
N TYR A 3 -15.04 -4.36 -10.86
CA TYR A 3 -14.99 -5.05 -9.58
C TYR A 3 -15.07 -4.02 -8.44
N THR A 4 -15.95 -4.25 -7.47
CA THR A 4 -15.99 -3.41 -6.26
C THR A 4 -14.78 -3.74 -5.37
N ILE A 5 -14.30 -2.76 -4.60
CA ILE A 5 -13.20 -2.96 -3.64
C ILE A 5 -13.52 -4.11 -2.66
N GLN A 6 -14.77 -4.22 -2.24
CA GLN A 6 -15.23 -5.34 -1.41
C GLN A 6 -15.16 -6.69 -2.14
N GLY A 7 -15.52 -6.73 -3.42
CA GLY A 7 -15.43 -7.91 -4.26
C GLY A 7 -13.99 -8.40 -4.43
N VAL A 8 -13.05 -7.48 -4.70
CA VAL A 8 -11.62 -7.79 -4.79
C VAL A 8 -11.09 -8.31 -3.45
N ARG A 9 -11.44 -7.68 -2.33
CA ARG A 9 -11.01 -8.14 -1.00
C ARG A 9 -11.48 -9.57 -0.69
N LYS A 10 -12.74 -9.89 -1.00
CA LYS A 10 -13.30 -11.25 -0.82
C LYS A 10 -12.61 -12.27 -1.73
N LEU A 11 -12.28 -11.87 -2.96
CA LEU A 11 -11.52 -12.66 -3.92
C LEU A 11 -10.09 -12.96 -3.44
N LEU A 12 -9.40 -12.00 -2.83
CA LEU A 12 -8.05 -12.22 -2.32
C LEU A 12 -8.07 -13.18 -1.13
N ALA A 13 -8.97 -12.96 -0.16
CA ALA A 13 -9.07 -13.81 1.02
C ALA A 13 -9.40 -15.28 0.69
N ARG A 14 -10.29 -15.55 -0.28
CA ARG A 14 -10.62 -16.92 -0.69
C ARG A 14 -9.46 -17.68 -1.34
N ASN A 15 -8.48 -16.96 -1.90
CA ASN A 15 -7.30 -17.54 -2.53
C ASN A 15 -6.13 -17.67 -1.54
N GLY A 16 -6.37 -17.52 -0.23
CA GLY A 16 -5.33 -17.58 0.79
C GLY A 16 -4.37 -16.40 0.78
N TRP A 17 -4.71 -15.32 0.08
CA TRP A 17 -3.87 -14.13 0.05
C TRP A 17 -4.02 -13.34 1.36
N SER A 18 -2.90 -13.10 2.03
CA SER A 18 -2.79 -12.22 3.19
C SER A 18 -1.89 -11.03 2.87
N TRP A 19 -1.95 -10.00 3.74
CA TRP A 19 -0.93 -8.95 3.70
C TRP A 19 0.46 -9.56 3.90
N GLN A 20 1.39 -9.19 3.02
CA GLN A 20 2.79 -9.57 3.14
C GLN A 20 3.41 -8.83 4.33
N VAL A 21 4.00 -9.57 5.25
CA VAL A 21 4.84 -9.01 6.33
C VAL A 21 6.30 -9.24 5.95
N PRO A 22 7.17 -8.23 6.00
CA PRO A 22 8.59 -8.42 5.75
C PRO A 22 9.14 -9.54 6.64
N ALA A 23 9.83 -10.51 6.03
CA ALA A 23 10.40 -11.65 6.75
C ALA A 23 11.48 -11.23 7.77
N ARG A 24 12.08 -10.06 7.57
CA ARG A 24 13.10 -9.49 8.46
C ARG A 24 12.75 -8.05 8.84
N ARG A 25 12.97 -7.74 10.12
CA ARG A 25 12.93 -6.37 10.63
C ARG A 25 14.20 -5.62 10.26
N ALA A 26 14.06 -4.38 9.78
CA ALA A 26 15.19 -3.49 9.58
C ALA A 26 15.90 -3.23 10.92
N MET A 27 17.23 -3.36 10.95
CA MET A 27 18.02 -3.25 12.18
C MET A 27 17.91 -1.86 12.82
N GLU A 28 17.74 -0.83 12.00
CA GLU A 28 17.56 0.56 12.41
C GLU A 28 16.16 0.86 12.96
N ARG A 29 15.19 -0.05 12.79
CA ARG A 29 13.80 0.21 13.16
C ARG A 29 13.60 0.11 14.67
N ASP A 30 13.27 1.24 15.29
CA ASP A 30 12.76 1.33 16.66
C ASP A 30 11.22 1.40 16.66
N ASP A 31 10.56 0.39 17.24
CA ASP A 31 9.09 0.33 17.25
C ASP A 31 8.45 1.33 18.21
N GLY A 32 9.15 1.76 19.27
CA GLY A 32 8.68 2.81 20.17
C GLY A 32 8.70 4.17 19.48
N VAL A 33 9.78 4.47 18.74
CA VAL A 33 9.87 5.68 17.90
C VAL A 33 8.82 5.65 16.78
N VAL A 34 8.63 4.50 16.13
CA VAL A 34 7.59 4.35 15.08
C VAL A 34 6.20 4.54 15.66
N ALA A 35 5.88 3.95 16.83
CA ALA A 35 4.58 4.12 17.46
C ALA A 35 4.33 5.60 17.85
N GLY A 36 5.35 6.28 18.38
CA GLY A 36 5.30 7.71 18.67
C GLY A 36 5.07 8.55 17.42
N TRP A 37 5.80 8.26 16.35
CA TRP A 37 5.67 8.92 15.05
C TRP A 37 4.28 8.71 14.43
N VAL A 38 3.76 7.47 14.44
CA VAL A 38 2.41 7.16 13.93
C VAL A 38 1.35 7.96 14.69
N LYS A 39 1.49 8.11 16.01
CA LYS A 39 0.52 8.88 16.80
C LYS A 39 0.59 10.38 16.52
N GLN A 40 1.78 10.93 16.33
CA GLN A 40 2.02 12.38 16.33
C GLN A 40 2.10 13.00 14.94
N VAL A 41 2.66 12.28 13.97
CA VAL A 41 3.00 12.80 12.64
C VAL A 41 2.06 12.28 11.56
N TRP A 42 1.61 11.03 11.69
CA TRP A 42 0.73 10.41 10.68
C TRP A 42 -0.52 11.24 10.36
N PRO A 43 -1.25 11.83 11.32
CA PRO A 43 -2.44 12.64 11.01
C PRO A 43 -2.13 13.83 10.09
N CYS A 44 -1.00 14.50 10.30
CA CYS A 44 -0.56 15.63 9.48
C CYS A 44 -0.14 15.18 8.07
N ALA A 45 0.49 14.01 7.96
CA ALA A 45 0.87 13.44 6.66
C ALA A 45 -0.36 13.03 5.83
N GLU A 46 -1.39 12.51 6.49
CA GLU A 46 -2.64 12.11 5.84
C GLU A 46 -3.43 13.30 5.31
N ASP A 47 -3.48 14.40 6.07
CA ASP A 47 -4.09 15.67 5.67
C ASP A 47 -3.31 16.37 4.53
N SER A 48 -1.99 16.18 4.49
CA SER A 48 -1.11 16.72 3.43
C SER A 48 -1.34 16.09 2.05
N ARG A 49 -2.17 15.04 1.93
CA ARG A 49 -2.54 14.46 0.63
C ARG A 49 -3.36 15.47 -0.18
N ARG A 50 -2.68 16.31 -0.96
CA ARG A 50 -3.31 17.00 -2.10
C ARG A 50 -4.03 15.94 -2.94
N PRO A 51 -5.26 16.20 -3.43
CA PRO A 51 -5.89 15.35 -4.41
C PRO A 51 -4.95 15.21 -5.61
N VAL A 52 -4.38 14.02 -5.79
CA VAL A 52 -3.55 13.69 -6.95
C VAL A 52 -4.49 13.13 -8.00
N GLU A 53 -4.57 13.81 -9.15
CA GLU A 53 -5.17 13.26 -10.36
C GLU A 53 -4.61 11.84 -10.61
N PRO A 54 -5.45 10.83 -10.89
CA PRO A 54 -4.97 9.48 -11.15
C PRO A 54 -3.85 9.47 -12.20
N GLY A 55 -2.65 9.08 -11.79
CA GLY A 55 -1.52 8.94 -12.71
C GLY A 55 -1.82 7.87 -13.76
N SER A 56 -1.67 8.22 -15.03
CA SER A 56 -1.86 7.27 -16.14
C SER A 56 -0.77 6.20 -16.13
N SER A 57 -1.16 4.94 -15.88
CA SER A 57 -0.27 3.78 -15.99
C SER A 57 -0.42 3.14 -17.36
N SER A 58 0.37 3.60 -18.34
CA SER A 58 0.47 2.94 -19.64
C SER A 58 1.47 1.79 -19.57
N ARG A 59 1.12 0.66 -20.17
CA ARG A 59 1.98 -0.52 -20.28
C ARG A 59 3.15 -0.21 -21.21
N THR A 60 4.39 -0.29 -20.71
CA THR A 60 5.57 -0.31 -21.56
C THR A 60 5.51 -1.58 -22.43
N LYS A 61 5.50 -1.40 -23.75
CA LYS A 61 5.53 -2.54 -24.69
C LYS A 61 6.90 -3.23 -24.56
N PRO A 62 6.98 -4.56 -24.37
CA PRO A 62 8.22 -5.27 -24.63
C PRO A 62 8.45 -5.30 -26.15
N ASP A 63 9.70 -5.05 -26.57
CA ASP A 63 10.11 -5.27 -27.95
C ASP A 63 9.96 -6.76 -28.31
N PRO A 64 9.44 -7.10 -29.51
CA PRO A 64 9.48 -8.48 -29.98
C PRO A 64 10.92 -8.88 -30.34
N PRO A 65 11.24 -10.20 -30.35
CA PRO A 65 12.59 -10.72 -30.58
C PRO A 65 13.16 -10.38 -31.96
#